data_AF-A0A429BL92-F1
#
_entry.id   AF-A0A429BL92-F1
#
_cell.length_a   1.000
_cell.length_b   1.000
_cell.length_c   1.000
_cell.angle_alpha   90.00
_cell.angle_beta   90.00
_cell.angle_gamma   90.00
#
_symmetry.space_group_name_H-M   'P 1'
#
loop_
_entity.id
_entity.type
_entity.pdbx_description
1 polymer ?
#
loop_
_entity_poly.entity_id
_entity_poly.type
_entity_poly.pdbx_seq_one_letter_code
_entity_poly.pdbx_strand_id
1 'polypeptide(L)'
;MRGPGLDLLALMGDVSSVDHAVDNLLHAPVSRLRREFEGLDFHPGHLPWARQVSEGDRDARRELAEAVRACHRLTVEPYWHQGRSELVALSTRCANLMLEGGIDLLLRSICAPLVRWRPPVLEAPYPRRVEVRLQGRGLIITPTVFSKLPVSFLWDPLDTAQPPRLTVPALRRPLTGAGPGEPDDATIRNLESLLGRTRAAALQVTEEGCTTTELARRLNVTAAAASQHATVLRNTDLITTSRRGGSVLHLITPLGLALLRTGAQPQR
;
A
#
# COMPACT_ATOMS: atom_id res chain seq x y z
N MET A 1 -20.55 0.65 -14.81
CA MET A 1 -19.47 1.52 -14.28
C MET A 1 -18.15 0.87 -14.66
N ARG A 2 -17.25 1.54 -15.42
CA ARG A 2 -15.93 0.99 -15.71
C ARG A 2 -15.08 1.01 -14.42
N GLY A 3 -14.71 -0.16 -13.92
CA GLY A 3 -13.82 -0.33 -12.77
C GLY A 3 -12.35 -0.12 -13.18
N PRO A 4 -11.43 0.17 -12.23
CA PRO A 4 -10.04 0.48 -12.54
C PRO A 4 -9.18 -0.74 -12.95
N GLY A 5 -9.77 -1.93 -13.10
CA GLY A 5 -9.07 -3.16 -13.41
C GLY A 5 -9.90 -4.40 -13.06
N LEU A 6 -9.36 -5.58 -13.35
CA LEU A 6 -9.98 -6.88 -13.09
C LEU A 6 -9.98 -7.13 -11.58
N ASP A 7 -11.14 -7.32 -10.95
CA ASP A 7 -11.19 -7.75 -9.54
C ASP A 7 -10.96 -9.26 -9.45
N LEU A 8 -9.68 -9.65 -9.50
CA LEU A 8 -9.29 -11.05 -9.34
C LEU A 8 -9.74 -11.61 -7.98
N LEU A 9 -9.87 -10.79 -6.93
CA LEU A 9 -10.34 -11.25 -5.63
C LEU A 9 -11.81 -11.69 -5.69
N ALA A 10 -12.65 -10.99 -6.47
CA ALA A 10 -14.05 -11.38 -6.68
C ALA A 10 -14.17 -12.75 -7.38
N LEU A 11 -13.21 -13.10 -8.24
CA LEU A 11 -13.17 -14.37 -8.98
C LEU A 11 -12.48 -15.50 -8.21
N MET A 12 -11.39 -15.18 -7.51
CA MET A 12 -10.50 -16.16 -6.88
C MET A 12 -10.79 -16.38 -5.39
N GLY A 13 -11.53 -15.47 -4.76
CA GLY A 13 -11.87 -15.53 -3.34
C GLY A 13 -10.72 -15.14 -2.40
N ASP A 14 -11.04 -14.98 -1.12
CA ASP A 14 -10.09 -14.67 -0.04
C ASP A 14 -9.50 -15.97 0.52
N VAL A 15 -8.58 -16.58 -0.23
CA VAL A 15 -7.95 -17.87 0.10
C VAL A 15 -6.44 -17.74 0.22
N SER A 16 -5.83 -18.55 1.10
CA SER A 16 -4.41 -18.47 1.44
C SER A 16 -3.48 -19.23 0.48
N SER A 17 -4.02 -19.93 -0.52
CA SER A 17 -3.27 -20.73 -1.49
C SER A 17 -3.57 -20.25 -2.90
N VAL A 18 -2.52 -19.98 -3.69
CA VAL A 18 -2.67 -19.62 -5.10
C VAL A 18 -3.36 -20.72 -5.90
N ASP A 19 -3.14 -21.99 -5.56
CA ASP A 19 -3.77 -23.11 -6.27
C ASP A 19 -5.27 -23.17 -6.01
N HIS A 20 -5.72 -22.94 -4.77
CA HIS A 20 -7.14 -22.83 -4.46
C HIS A 20 -7.76 -21.59 -5.12
N ALA A 21 -7.01 -20.49 -5.16
CA ALA A 21 -7.46 -19.24 -5.77
C ALA A 21 -7.67 -19.42 -7.28
N VAL A 22 -6.76 -20.14 -7.94
CA VAL A 22 -6.86 -20.49 -9.35
C VAL A 22 -7.98 -21.51 -9.61
N ASP A 23 -8.18 -22.48 -8.71
CA ASP A 23 -9.31 -23.41 -8.82
C ASP A 23 -10.66 -22.70 -8.76
N ASN A 24 -10.80 -21.70 -7.87
CA ASN A 24 -11.97 -20.83 -7.81
C ASN A 24 -12.18 -20.05 -9.12
N LEU A 25 -11.11 -19.53 -9.73
CA LEU A 25 -11.17 -18.84 -11.03
C LEU A 25 -11.68 -19.78 -12.14
N LEU A 26 -11.21 -21.03 -12.18
CA LEU A 26 -11.65 -22.02 -13.16
C LEU A 26 -13.15 -22.34 -13.02
N HIS A 27 -13.65 -22.39 -11.78
CA HIS A 27 -15.04 -22.69 -11.46
C HIS A 27 -15.94 -21.46 -11.30
N ALA A 28 -15.42 -20.26 -11.54
CA ALA A 28 -16.18 -19.02 -11.38
C ALA A 28 -17.44 -19.00 -12.28
N PRO A 29 -18.60 -18.55 -11.76
CA PRO A 29 -19.81 -18.39 -12.56
C PRO A 29 -19.58 -17.47 -13.76
N VAL A 30 -20.06 -17.87 -14.94
CA VAL A 30 -19.93 -17.07 -16.18
C VAL A 30 -20.46 -15.65 -16.01
N SER A 31 -21.56 -15.48 -15.27
CA SER A 31 -22.14 -14.16 -14.98
C SER A 31 -21.18 -13.24 -14.22
N ARG A 32 -20.34 -13.79 -13.33
CA ARG A 32 -19.32 -13.02 -12.60
C ARG A 32 -18.15 -12.67 -13.52
N LEU A 33 -17.66 -13.62 -14.32
CA LEU A 33 -16.60 -13.35 -15.30
C LEU A 33 -16.99 -12.28 -16.32
N ARG A 34 -18.20 -12.35 -16.88
CA ARG A 34 -18.71 -11.29 -17.78
C ARG A 34 -18.69 -9.93 -17.11
N ARG A 35 -19.22 -9.83 -15.88
CA ARG A 35 -19.24 -8.57 -15.13
C ARG A 35 -17.84 -7.99 -14.91
N GLU A 36 -16.88 -8.82 -14.54
CA GLU A 36 -15.49 -8.38 -14.32
C GLU A 36 -14.80 -7.94 -15.62
N PHE A 37 -15.14 -8.56 -16.75
CA PHE A 37 -14.55 -8.25 -18.05
C PHE A 37 -15.23 -7.08 -18.78
N GLU A 38 -16.53 -6.82 -18.54
CA GLU A 38 -17.31 -5.73 -19.14
C GLU A 38 -16.71 -4.34 -18.88
N GLY A 39 -16.00 -4.18 -17.77
CA GLY A 39 -15.39 -2.92 -17.36
C GLY A 39 -13.98 -2.68 -17.90
N LEU A 40 -13.38 -3.65 -18.60
CA LEU A 40 -11.96 -3.64 -18.98
C LEU A 40 -11.75 -3.23 -20.43
N ASP A 41 -10.77 -2.37 -20.64
CA ASP A 41 -10.31 -2.01 -21.98
C ASP A 41 -9.19 -2.97 -22.39
N PHE A 42 -9.47 -3.84 -23.37
CA PHE A 42 -8.49 -4.74 -23.97
C PHE A 42 -7.94 -4.17 -25.28
N HIS A 43 -6.67 -4.44 -25.57
CA HIS A 43 -6.12 -4.18 -26.90
C HIS A 43 -6.90 -4.99 -27.96
N PRO A 44 -7.19 -4.46 -29.17
CA PRO A 44 -8.03 -5.13 -30.15
C PRO A 44 -7.62 -6.57 -30.47
N GLY A 45 -6.32 -6.86 -30.50
CA GLY A 45 -5.79 -8.20 -30.73
C GLY A 45 -6.13 -9.23 -29.63
N HIS A 46 -6.46 -8.78 -28.42
CA HIS A 46 -6.82 -9.65 -27.28
C HIS A 46 -8.33 -9.73 -27.03
N LEU A 47 -9.15 -8.97 -27.77
CA LEU A 47 -10.61 -9.00 -27.63
C LEU A 47 -11.22 -10.39 -27.86
N PRO A 48 -10.79 -11.19 -28.88
CA PRO A 48 -11.33 -12.53 -29.07
C PRO A 48 -11.08 -13.44 -27.86
N TRP A 49 -9.86 -13.42 -27.32
CA TRP A 49 -9.48 -14.17 -26.13
C TRP A 49 -10.27 -13.70 -24.89
N ALA A 50 -10.36 -12.39 -24.67
CA ALA A 50 -11.10 -11.82 -23.54
C ALA A 50 -12.59 -12.22 -23.59
N ARG A 51 -13.18 -12.24 -24.79
CA ARG A 51 -14.55 -12.74 -24.99
C ARG A 51 -14.68 -14.20 -24.62
N GLN A 52 -13.78 -15.07 -25.10
CA GLN A 52 -13.78 -16.51 -24.77
C GLN A 52 -13.71 -16.74 -23.26
N VAL A 53 -12.81 -16.05 -22.55
CA VAL A 53 -12.71 -16.14 -21.09
C VAL A 53 -14.03 -15.71 -20.43
N SER A 54 -14.58 -14.57 -20.85
CA SER A 54 -15.82 -14.02 -20.28
C SER A 54 -17.05 -14.89 -20.54
N GLU A 55 -17.10 -15.60 -21.67
CA GLU A 55 -18.19 -16.51 -22.04
C GLU A 55 -18.06 -17.89 -21.38
N GLY A 56 -16.90 -18.17 -20.79
CA GLY A 56 -16.66 -19.38 -20.02
C GLY A 56 -15.97 -20.50 -20.78
N ASP A 57 -15.30 -20.18 -21.88
CA ASP A 57 -14.49 -21.14 -22.61
C ASP A 57 -13.44 -21.78 -21.68
N ARG A 58 -13.38 -23.11 -21.71
CA ARG A 58 -12.57 -23.88 -20.75
C ARG A 58 -11.08 -23.70 -20.99
N ASP A 59 -10.65 -23.61 -22.25
CA ASP A 59 -9.24 -23.54 -22.59
C ASP A 59 -8.70 -22.13 -22.38
N ALA A 60 -9.47 -21.10 -22.72
CA ALA A 60 -9.13 -19.71 -22.41
C ALA A 60 -9.04 -19.46 -20.88
N ARG A 61 -9.93 -20.07 -20.08
CA ARG A 61 -9.85 -20.01 -18.60
C ARG A 61 -8.60 -20.71 -18.06
N ARG A 62 -8.22 -21.86 -18.63
CA ARG A 62 -7.00 -22.57 -18.26
C ARG A 62 -5.76 -21.76 -18.59
N GLU A 63 -5.74 -21.10 -19.75
CA GLU A 63 -4.65 -20.20 -20.12
C GLU A 63 -4.50 -19.04 -19.13
N LEU A 64 -5.61 -18.40 -18.74
CA LEU A 64 -5.59 -17.36 -17.71
C LEU A 64 -5.09 -17.90 -16.36
N ALA A 65 -5.58 -19.06 -15.93
CA ALA A 65 -5.16 -19.73 -14.70
C ALA A 65 -3.64 -20.00 -14.68
N GLU A 66 -3.09 -20.52 -15.78
CA GLU A 66 -1.64 -20.75 -15.92
C GLU A 66 -0.85 -19.44 -15.93
N ALA A 67 -1.35 -18.39 -16.59
CA ALA A 67 -0.73 -17.07 -16.55
C ALA A 67 -0.67 -16.49 -15.13
N VAL A 68 -1.73 -16.67 -14.33
CA VAL A 68 -1.78 -16.26 -12.92
C VAL A 68 -0.76 -17.05 -12.09
N ARG A 69 -0.70 -18.38 -12.24
CA ARG A 69 0.33 -19.22 -11.57
C ARG A 69 1.75 -18.79 -11.95
N ALA A 70 2.00 -18.55 -13.24
CA ALA A 70 3.30 -18.10 -13.72
C ALA A 70 3.67 -16.73 -13.13
N CYS A 71 2.72 -15.78 -13.09
CA CYS A 71 2.93 -14.49 -12.43
C CYS A 71 3.27 -14.66 -10.95
N HIS A 72 2.52 -15.48 -10.20
CA HIS A 72 2.81 -15.73 -8.78
C HIS A 72 4.23 -16.28 -8.57
N ARG A 73 4.60 -17.33 -9.31
CA ARG A 73 5.92 -17.97 -9.22
C ARG A 73 7.08 -17.02 -9.53
N LEU A 74 6.88 -16.09 -10.48
CA LEU A 74 7.92 -15.16 -10.89
C LEU A 74 8.00 -13.90 -10.02
N THR A 75 6.88 -13.46 -9.44
CA THR A 75 6.79 -12.12 -8.82
C THR A 75 6.50 -12.13 -7.32
N VAL A 76 5.94 -13.21 -6.79
CA VAL A 76 5.52 -13.32 -5.39
C VAL A 76 6.36 -14.35 -4.66
N GLU A 77 6.45 -15.56 -5.20
CA GLU A 77 7.11 -16.71 -4.57
C GLU A 77 8.56 -16.41 -4.12
N PRO A 78 9.42 -15.76 -4.92
CA PRO A 78 10.80 -15.47 -4.52
C PRO A 78 10.91 -14.54 -3.30
N TYR A 79 9.87 -13.75 -3.04
CA TYR A 79 9.86 -12.71 -2.01
C TYR A 79 8.83 -12.99 -0.90
N TRP A 80 8.19 -14.16 -0.93
CA TRP A 80 7.05 -14.47 -0.08
C TRP A 80 7.38 -14.36 1.42
N HIS A 81 8.52 -14.94 1.84
CA HIS A 81 8.94 -14.90 3.24
C HIS A 81 9.18 -13.47 3.75
N GLN A 82 9.85 -12.64 2.95
CA GLN A 82 10.10 -11.24 3.30
C GLN A 82 8.79 -10.44 3.34
N GLY A 83 7.95 -10.58 2.32
CA GLY A 83 6.63 -9.96 2.28
C GLY A 83 5.75 -10.35 3.48
N ARG A 84 5.76 -11.63 3.86
CA ARG A 84 5.03 -12.12 5.04
C ARG A 84 5.57 -11.51 6.33
N SER A 85 6.89 -11.43 6.50
CA SER A 85 7.50 -10.78 7.67
C SER A 85 7.06 -9.32 7.81
N GLU A 86 7.04 -8.60 6.70
CA GLU A 86 6.60 -7.19 6.66
C GLU A 86 5.12 -7.02 6.98
N LEU A 87 4.26 -7.92 6.50
CA LEU A 87 2.84 -7.95 6.86
C LEU A 87 2.63 -8.23 8.35
N VAL A 88 3.41 -9.14 8.94
CA VAL A 88 3.37 -9.40 10.39
C VAL A 88 3.81 -8.16 11.17
N ALA A 89 4.91 -7.52 10.78
CA ALA A 89 5.39 -6.29 11.42
C ALA A 89 4.35 -5.16 11.30
N LEU A 90 3.69 -5.03 10.15
CA LEU A 90 2.60 -4.08 9.95
C LEU A 90 1.41 -4.38 10.84
N SER A 91 1.00 -5.65 10.97
CA SER A 91 -0.09 -6.05 11.86
C SER A 91 0.17 -5.63 13.30
N THR A 92 1.38 -5.89 13.81
CA THR A 92 1.81 -5.46 15.14
C THR A 92 1.76 -3.93 15.29
N ARG A 93 2.24 -3.18 14.29
CA ARG A 93 2.15 -1.71 14.30
C ARG A 93 0.70 -1.23 14.33
N CYS A 94 -0.18 -1.81 13.52
CA CYS A 94 -1.59 -1.46 13.49
C CYS A 94 -2.28 -1.76 14.84
N ALA A 95 -1.94 -2.87 15.49
CA ALA A 95 -2.44 -3.21 16.81
C ALA A 95 -2.00 -2.18 17.87
N ASN A 96 -0.71 -1.82 17.89
CA ASN A 96 -0.20 -0.79 18.80
C ASN A 96 -0.88 0.56 18.56
N LEU A 97 -1.04 0.96 17.30
CA LEU A 97 -1.72 2.21 16.97
C LEU A 97 -3.18 2.21 17.46
N MET A 98 -3.88 1.08 17.30
CA MET A 98 -5.25 0.96 17.81
C MET A 98 -5.31 1.07 19.34
N LEU A 99 -4.34 0.48 20.06
CA LEU A 99 -4.28 0.56 21.52
C LEU A 99 -3.94 1.96 22.03
N GLU A 100 -3.05 2.68 21.35
CA GLU A 100 -2.57 4.00 21.78
C GLU A 100 -3.58 5.13 21.54
N GLY A 101 -4.34 5.06 20.45
CA GLY A 101 -5.23 6.17 20.07
C GLY A 101 -6.42 5.77 19.21
N GLY A 102 -6.77 4.49 19.21
CA GLY A 102 -7.98 3.98 18.56
C GLY A 102 -7.98 4.12 17.04
N ILE A 103 -9.18 4.12 16.47
CA ILE A 103 -9.40 4.12 15.02
C ILE A 103 -8.88 5.39 14.35
N ASP A 104 -9.00 6.55 15.01
CA ASP A 104 -8.44 7.81 14.54
C ASP A 104 -6.90 7.76 14.43
N LEU A 105 -6.25 7.03 15.35
CA LEU A 105 -4.82 6.84 15.30
C LEU A 105 -4.41 5.91 14.15
N LEU A 106 -5.17 4.85 13.94
CA LEU A 106 -4.91 3.93 12.85
C LEU A 106 -5.11 4.63 11.49
N LEU A 107 -6.27 5.25 11.26
CA LEU A 107 -6.66 5.77 9.95
C LEU A 107 -5.80 6.93 9.44
N ARG A 108 -5.30 7.84 10.30
CA ARG A 108 -4.36 8.90 9.82
C ARG A 108 -2.94 8.38 9.60
N SER A 109 -2.59 7.21 10.14
CA SER A 109 -1.27 6.60 9.94
C SER A 109 -1.21 5.76 8.65
N ILE A 110 -2.36 5.39 8.08
CA ILE A 110 -2.43 4.60 6.86
C ILE A 110 -2.08 5.46 5.64
N CYS A 111 -1.03 5.07 4.92
CA CYS A 111 -0.66 5.58 3.60
C CYS A 111 -0.75 7.11 3.44
N ALA A 112 -0.37 7.87 4.47
CA ALA A 112 -0.33 9.32 4.39
C ALA A 112 0.75 9.76 3.37
N PRO A 113 0.48 10.79 2.55
CA PRO A 113 -0.71 11.64 2.50
C PRO A 113 -1.74 11.22 1.44
N LEU A 114 -1.58 10.04 0.83
CA LEU A 114 -2.46 9.55 -0.23
C LEU A 114 -3.85 9.25 0.35
N VAL A 115 -3.90 8.55 1.48
CA VAL A 115 -5.11 8.34 2.25
C VAL A 115 -5.20 9.38 3.35
N ARG A 116 -6.32 10.11 3.43
CA ARG A 116 -6.54 11.19 4.38
C ARG A 116 -7.77 10.91 5.22
N TRP A 117 -7.55 10.79 6.53
CA TRP A 117 -8.65 10.69 7.48
C TRP A 117 -9.10 12.08 7.94
N ARG A 118 -10.33 12.43 7.58
CA ARG A 118 -11.05 13.64 7.99
C ARG A 118 -12.37 13.21 8.63
N PRO A 119 -12.35 12.85 9.93
CA PRO A 119 -13.48 12.20 10.56
C PRO A 119 -14.81 12.91 10.25
N PRO A 120 -15.85 12.20 9.81
CA PRO A 120 -15.96 10.73 9.69
C PRO A 120 -15.59 10.16 8.29
N VAL A 121 -14.92 10.94 7.43
CA VAL A 121 -14.65 10.62 6.02
C VAL A 121 -13.20 10.21 5.79
N LEU A 122 -13.02 9.11 5.06
CA LEU A 122 -11.70 8.68 4.56
C LEU A 122 -11.60 9.04 3.07
N GLU A 123 -10.67 9.91 2.72
CA GLU A 123 -10.41 10.33 1.35
C GLU A 123 -9.22 9.53 0.79
N ALA A 124 -9.33 9.02 -0.43
CA ALA A 124 -8.26 8.31 -1.13
C ALA A 124 -8.30 8.62 -2.64
N PRO A 125 -7.19 8.47 -3.39
CA PRO A 125 -7.18 8.70 -4.82
C PRO A 125 -8.08 7.70 -5.54
N TYR A 126 -8.92 8.20 -6.44
CA TYR A 126 -9.75 7.38 -7.33
C TYR A 126 -9.85 8.08 -8.68
N PRO A 127 -9.97 7.37 -9.82
CA PRO A 127 -9.98 7.98 -11.16
C PRO A 127 -11.09 9.02 -11.39
N ARG A 128 -12.12 9.02 -10.53
CA ARG A 128 -13.26 9.94 -10.59
C ARG A 128 -13.72 10.29 -9.18
N ARG A 129 -14.42 11.41 -9.01
CA ARG A 129 -15.00 11.78 -7.71
C ARG A 129 -16.20 10.87 -7.40
N VAL A 130 -16.09 10.08 -6.33
CA VAL A 130 -17.14 9.18 -5.84
C VAL A 130 -17.20 9.29 -4.32
N GLU A 131 -18.40 9.35 -3.77
CA GLU A 131 -18.64 9.22 -2.33
C GLU A 131 -19.33 7.88 -2.08
N VAL A 132 -18.73 7.03 -1.25
CA VAL A 132 -19.31 5.75 -0.85
C VAL A 132 -19.68 5.83 0.62
N ARG A 133 -20.98 5.76 0.91
CA ARG A 133 -21.47 5.67 2.29
C ARG A 133 -21.40 4.23 2.75
N LEU A 134 -20.78 4.02 3.92
CA LEU A 134 -20.62 2.69 4.49
C LEU A 134 -21.92 2.15 5.07
N GLN A 135 -22.83 2.99 5.58
CA GLN A 135 -24.14 2.55 6.10
C GLN A 135 -24.05 1.36 7.08
N GLY A 136 -23.03 1.35 7.95
CA GLY A 136 -22.82 0.30 8.94
C GLY A 136 -22.12 -0.97 8.43
N ARG A 137 -21.93 -1.16 7.11
CA ARG A 137 -21.26 -2.37 6.57
C ARG A 137 -19.74 -2.42 6.79
N GLY A 138 -19.15 -1.34 7.31
CA GLY A 138 -17.72 -1.25 7.59
C GLY A 138 -16.85 -1.00 6.35
N LEU A 139 -15.53 -1.08 6.52
CA LEU A 139 -14.51 -0.91 5.49
C LEU A 139 -13.42 -1.96 5.74
N ILE A 140 -13.06 -2.74 4.71
CA ILE A 140 -11.90 -3.64 4.79
C ILE A 140 -10.68 -2.90 4.28
N ILE A 141 -9.64 -2.80 5.11
CA ILE A 141 -8.35 -2.27 4.69
C ILE A 141 -7.41 -3.45 4.47
N THR A 142 -6.89 -3.61 3.25
CA THR A 142 -6.03 -4.74 2.86
C THR A 142 -4.62 -4.22 2.56
N PRO A 143 -3.67 -4.39 3.48
CA PRO A 143 -2.28 -4.15 3.17
C PRO A 143 -1.78 -5.12 2.09
N THR A 144 -1.09 -4.61 1.08
CA THR A 144 -0.52 -5.40 -0.01
C THR A 144 0.97 -5.16 -0.17
N VAL A 145 1.72 -6.24 -0.37
CA VAL A 145 3.17 -6.21 -0.60
C VAL A 145 3.46 -6.10 -2.09
N PHE A 146 2.64 -6.74 -2.93
CA PHE A 146 2.86 -6.93 -4.36
C PHE A 146 1.82 -6.14 -5.17
N SER A 147 1.87 -4.80 -5.09
CA SER A 147 0.98 -3.93 -5.86
C SER A 147 1.75 -2.88 -6.63
N LYS A 148 1.36 -2.68 -7.89
CA LYS A 148 1.82 -1.56 -8.72
C LYS A 148 1.10 -0.25 -8.39
N LEU A 149 -0.14 -0.35 -7.92
CA LEU A 149 -0.94 0.82 -7.55
C LEU A 149 -0.62 1.23 -6.12
N PRO A 150 -0.41 2.54 -5.86
CA PRO A 150 -0.11 3.02 -4.53
C PRO A 150 -1.32 2.88 -3.60
N VAL A 151 -2.55 3.01 -4.11
CA VAL A 151 -3.80 2.72 -3.41
C VAL A 151 -4.81 2.19 -4.43
N SER A 152 -5.64 1.23 -4.06
CA SER A 152 -6.79 0.80 -4.87
C SER A 152 -8.04 0.74 -4.00
N PHE A 153 -9.17 1.15 -4.55
CA PHE A 153 -10.46 1.11 -3.88
C PHE A 153 -11.46 0.31 -4.70
N LEU A 154 -11.92 -0.80 -4.14
CA LEU A 154 -12.84 -1.74 -4.75
C LEU A 154 -14.16 -1.71 -3.99
N TRP A 155 -15.25 -1.50 -4.73
CA TRP A 155 -16.60 -1.54 -4.18
C TRP A 155 -17.56 -1.91 -5.30
N ASP A 156 -18.52 -2.78 -5.01
CA ASP A 156 -19.60 -3.09 -5.93
C ASP A 156 -20.78 -2.14 -5.64
N PRO A 157 -21.18 -1.28 -6.58
CA PRO A 157 -22.36 -0.43 -6.41
C PRO A 157 -23.68 -1.22 -6.39
N LEU A 158 -23.69 -2.46 -6.89
CA LEU A 158 -24.86 -3.32 -6.95
C LEU A 158 -24.96 -4.26 -5.75
N ASP A 159 -23.85 -4.52 -5.05
CA ASP A 159 -23.81 -5.29 -3.81
C ASP A 159 -23.50 -4.37 -2.62
N THR A 160 -24.56 -3.84 -2.02
CA THR A 160 -24.47 -2.95 -0.86
C THR A 160 -24.28 -3.68 0.46
N ALA A 161 -24.34 -5.02 0.48
CA ALA A 161 -24.15 -5.81 1.69
C ALA A 161 -22.65 -6.00 1.99
N GLN A 162 -21.81 -6.06 0.96
CA GLN A 162 -20.38 -6.25 1.13
C GLN A 162 -19.67 -4.95 1.56
N PRO A 163 -18.70 -5.02 2.49
CA PRO A 163 -17.83 -3.91 2.79
C PRO A 163 -16.97 -3.53 1.58
N PRO A 164 -16.85 -2.23 1.26
CA PRO A 164 -15.83 -1.79 0.31
C PRO A 164 -14.44 -2.14 0.84
N ARG A 165 -13.50 -2.33 -0.08
CA ARG A 165 -12.11 -2.70 0.22
C ARG A 165 -11.14 -1.61 -0.24
N LEU A 166 -10.34 -1.12 0.70
CA LEU A 166 -9.24 -0.22 0.44
C LEU A 166 -7.92 -0.98 0.52
N THR A 167 -7.30 -1.20 -0.63
CA THR A 167 -5.98 -1.81 -0.72
C THR A 167 -4.92 -0.73 -0.59
N VAL A 168 -4.01 -0.90 0.38
CA VAL A 168 -2.93 0.05 0.69
C VAL A 168 -1.59 -0.66 0.67
N PRO A 169 -0.48 0.00 0.32
CA PRO A 169 0.81 -0.66 0.26
C PRO A 169 1.27 -0.94 1.69
N ALA A 170 1.62 -2.19 1.97
CA ALA A 170 2.19 -2.62 3.24
C ALA A 170 3.63 -2.13 3.37
N LEU A 171 4.34 -2.06 2.24
CA LEU A 171 5.74 -1.66 2.16
C LEU A 171 5.86 -0.20 1.74
N ARG A 172 6.85 0.49 2.33
CA ARG A 172 7.29 1.82 1.88
C ARG A 172 8.43 1.77 0.86
N ARG A 173 9.11 0.63 0.77
CA ARG A 173 10.19 0.27 -0.16
C ARG A 173 9.82 -0.98 -1.00
N PRO A 174 10.10 -1.03 -2.31
CA PRO A 174 9.90 -2.24 -3.11
C PRO A 174 10.79 -3.40 -2.61
N LEU A 175 10.30 -4.63 -2.69
CA LEU A 175 11.14 -5.82 -2.53
C LEU A 175 12.00 -5.95 -3.80
N THR A 176 13.23 -5.44 -3.73
CA THR A 176 14.24 -5.65 -4.77
C THR A 176 15.09 -6.84 -4.35
N GLY A 177 15.35 -7.81 -5.21
CA GLY A 177 16.08 -9.05 -4.90
C GLY A 177 17.55 -8.96 -4.46
N ALA A 178 17.98 -7.80 -3.96
CA ALA A 178 18.99 -7.78 -2.91
C ALA A 178 18.34 -8.34 -1.64
N GLY A 179 19.08 -9.03 -0.76
CA GLY A 179 18.54 -9.51 0.52
C GLY A 179 18.04 -8.36 1.41
N PRO A 180 17.99 -8.53 2.74
CA PRO A 180 17.86 -7.39 3.64
C PRO A 180 19.15 -6.54 3.54
N GLY A 181 19.27 -5.79 2.44
CA GLY A 181 20.34 -4.86 2.18
C GLY A 181 19.98 -3.59 2.94
N GLU A 182 20.78 -3.31 3.95
CA GLU A 182 20.96 -1.99 4.53
C GLU A 182 20.85 -0.92 3.42
N PRO A 183 20.25 0.25 3.69
CA PRO A 183 20.21 1.33 2.71
C PRO A 183 21.60 1.47 2.10
N ASP A 184 21.70 1.41 0.77
CA ASP A 184 22.99 1.34 0.08
C ASP A 184 23.88 2.45 0.66
N ASP A 185 25.06 2.06 1.07
CA ASP A 185 25.93 2.86 1.92
C ASP A 185 26.24 4.22 1.24
N ALA A 186 26.17 4.23 -0.10
CA ALA A 186 26.19 5.42 -0.95
C ALA A 186 24.94 6.31 -0.85
N THR A 187 23.73 5.74 -0.76
CA THR A 187 22.46 6.46 -0.52
C THR A 187 22.52 7.25 0.78
N ILE A 188 22.96 6.60 1.86
CA ILE A 188 23.07 7.23 3.18
C ILE A 188 24.06 8.39 3.08
N ARG A 189 25.26 8.17 2.54
CA ARG A 189 26.28 9.22 2.37
C ARG A 189 25.83 10.41 1.54
N ASN A 190 25.08 10.20 0.46
CA ASN A 190 24.56 11.29 -0.38
C ASN A 190 23.51 12.14 0.35
N LEU A 191 22.62 11.48 1.11
CA LEU A 191 21.62 12.17 1.91
C LEU A 191 22.26 12.92 3.09
N GLU A 192 23.27 12.31 3.73
CA GLU A 192 24.08 12.96 4.75
C GLU A 192 24.82 14.18 4.19
N SER A 193 25.29 14.15 2.94
CA SER A 193 25.93 15.30 2.30
C SER A 193 24.94 16.45 2.06
N LEU A 194 23.71 16.13 1.65
CA LEU A 194 22.68 17.13 1.36
C LEU A 194 22.07 17.75 2.63
N LEU A 195 21.72 16.91 3.61
CA LEU A 195 20.97 17.32 4.80
C LEU A 195 21.85 17.45 6.05
N GLY A 196 23.05 16.86 6.04
CA GLY A 196 23.82 16.59 7.25
C GLY A 196 23.33 15.32 7.96
N ARG A 197 24.26 14.62 8.61
CA ARG A 197 24.03 13.30 9.25
C ARG A 197 22.77 13.23 10.10
N THR A 198 22.62 14.16 11.04
CA THR A 198 21.51 14.11 12.01
C THR A 198 20.16 14.40 11.38
N ARG A 199 20.08 15.24 10.34
CA ARG A 199 18.81 15.51 9.63
C ARG A 199 18.45 14.38 8.67
N ALA A 200 19.43 13.74 8.04
CA ALA A 200 19.22 12.53 7.25
C ALA A 200 18.67 11.39 8.14
N ALA A 201 19.30 11.16 9.29
CA ALA A 201 18.82 10.18 10.27
C ALA A 201 17.43 10.55 10.83
N ALA A 202 17.17 11.83 11.11
CA ALA A 202 15.84 12.28 11.55
C ALA A 202 14.77 11.99 10.49
N LEU A 203 15.06 12.23 9.21
CA LEU A 203 14.14 11.95 8.12
C LEU A 203 13.84 10.44 8.01
N GLN A 204 14.86 9.58 8.14
CA GLN A 204 14.67 8.12 8.18
C GLN A 204 13.81 7.68 9.36
N VAL A 205 14.05 8.21 10.57
CA VAL A 205 13.24 7.89 11.75
C VAL A 205 11.78 8.31 11.57
N THR A 206 11.52 9.45 10.91
CA THR A 206 10.16 9.92 10.63
C THR A 206 9.46 9.11 9.54
N GLU A 207 10.17 8.25 8.81
CA GLU A 207 9.55 7.32 7.87
C GLU A 207 8.50 6.49 8.61
N GLU A 208 8.88 5.85 9.73
CA GLU A 208 8.01 5.05 10.60
C GLU A 208 6.92 5.86 11.31
N GLY A 209 7.06 7.18 11.36
CA GLY A 209 6.27 8.07 12.20
C GLY A 209 6.75 8.04 13.63
N CYS A 210 6.97 9.21 14.23
CA CYS A 210 7.52 9.28 15.59
C CYS A 210 7.13 10.57 16.30
N THR A 211 7.02 10.52 17.62
CA THR A 211 6.94 11.71 18.46
C THR A 211 8.29 12.40 18.58
N THR A 212 8.32 13.67 19.00
CA THR A 212 9.57 14.39 19.28
C THR A 212 10.45 13.64 20.29
N THR A 213 9.85 13.01 21.30
CA THR A 213 10.57 12.26 22.34
C THR A 213 11.19 10.98 21.79
N GLU A 214 10.48 10.26 20.93
CA GLU A 214 11.02 9.07 20.24
C GLU A 214 12.11 9.45 19.25
N LEU A 215 11.94 10.57 18.55
CA LEU A 215 12.96 11.11 17.65
C LEU A 215 14.25 11.43 18.42
N ALA A 216 14.14 12.13 19.56
CA ALA A 216 15.27 12.44 20.43
C ALA A 216 15.99 11.16 20.90
N ARG A 217 15.23 10.17 21.36
CA ARG A 217 15.76 8.88 21.82
C ARG A 217 16.48 8.10 20.72
N ARG A 218 15.87 7.99 19.53
CA ARG A 218 16.42 7.22 18.40
C ARG A 218 17.66 7.88 17.79
N LEU A 219 17.74 9.21 17.84
CA LEU A 219 18.90 9.97 17.36
C LEU A 219 19.98 10.18 18.43
N ASN A 220 19.72 9.79 19.68
CA ASN A 220 20.56 10.07 20.85
C ASN A 220 20.89 11.58 20.99
N VAL A 221 19.87 12.43 20.87
CA VAL A 221 19.98 13.89 21.00
C VAL A 221 18.97 14.43 22.02
N THR A 222 19.11 15.71 22.39
CA THR A 222 18.16 16.37 23.29
C THR A 222 16.80 16.60 22.61
N ALA A 223 15.72 16.70 23.40
CA ALA A 223 14.38 17.01 22.88
C ALA A 223 14.32 18.36 22.14
N ALA A 224 15.13 19.33 22.57
CA ALA A 224 15.26 20.62 21.89
C ALA A 224 15.91 20.46 20.50
N ALA A 225 17.00 19.70 20.40
CA ALA A 225 17.66 19.42 19.13
C ALA A 225 16.75 18.62 18.17
N ALA A 226 16.04 17.60 18.68
CA ALA A 226 15.06 16.86 17.90
C ALA A 226 13.93 17.76 17.38
N SER A 227 13.42 18.68 18.20
CA SER A 227 12.39 19.66 17.79
C SER A 227 12.90 20.61 16.71
N GLN A 228 14.16 21.03 16.78
CA GLN A 228 14.79 21.88 15.76
C GLN A 228 14.93 21.12 14.44
N HIS A 229 15.43 19.88 14.45
CA HIS A 229 15.52 19.05 13.24
C HIS A 229 14.15 18.82 12.61
N ALA A 230 13.14 18.47 13.41
CA ALA A 230 11.78 18.29 12.93
C ALA A 230 11.21 19.60 12.34
N THR A 231 11.49 20.75 12.96
CA THR A 231 11.04 22.05 12.45
C THR A 231 11.66 22.37 11.09
N VAL A 232 12.96 22.13 10.92
CA VAL A 232 13.64 22.35 9.64
C VAL A 232 13.06 21.44 8.56
N LEU A 233 12.97 20.14 8.83
CA LEU A 233 12.41 19.15 7.88
C LEU A 233 10.95 19.48 7.53
N ARG A 234 10.18 20.01 8.47
CA ARG A 234 8.79 20.42 8.27
C ARG A 234 8.69 21.69 7.42
N ASN A 235 9.55 22.68 7.66
CA ASN A 235 9.56 23.92 6.89
C ASN A 235 10.01 23.71 5.44
N THR A 236 10.67 22.59 5.14
CA THR A 236 11.05 22.17 3.78
C THR A 236 10.10 21.12 3.20
N ASP A 237 8.92 20.93 3.79
CA ASP A 237 7.90 19.96 3.37
C ASP A 237 8.39 18.50 3.27
N LEU A 238 9.45 18.12 3.99
CA LEU A 238 9.97 16.75 4.03
C LEU A 238 9.24 15.89 5.07
N ILE A 239 8.75 16.52 6.12
CA ILE A 239 7.89 15.91 7.12
C ILE A 239 6.67 16.80 7.37
N THR A 240 5.61 16.21 7.91
CA THR A 240 4.43 16.90 8.40
C THR A 240 4.16 16.52 9.85
N THR A 241 3.41 17.36 10.56
CA THR A 241 3.05 17.12 11.95
C THR A 241 1.55 16.94 12.10
N SER A 242 1.18 15.99 12.95
CA SER A 242 -0.20 15.75 13.36
C SER A 242 -0.26 15.76 14.88
N ARG A 243 -1.12 16.62 15.45
CA ARG A 243 -1.36 16.63 16.91
C ARG A 243 -2.32 15.50 17.26
N ARG A 244 -1.95 14.69 18.25
CA ARG A 244 -2.75 13.55 18.74
C ARG A 244 -2.71 13.55 20.27
N GLY A 245 -3.84 13.87 20.90
CA GLY A 245 -3.89 14.09 22.34
C GLY A 245 -2.88 15.16 22.79
N GLY A 246 -2.13 14.88 23.86
CA GLY A 246 -1.06 15.75 24.38
C GLY A 246 0.27 15.68 23.64
N SER A 247 0.39 14.91 22.55
CA SER A 247 1.66 14.71 21.82
C SER A 247 1.59 15.11 20.35
N VAL A 248 2.77 15.41 19.78
CA VAL A 248 2.95 15.76 18.36
C VAL A 248 3.64 14.59 17.66
N LEU A 249 2.99 14.05 16.62
CA LEU A 249 3.53 13.01 15.76
C LEU A 249 4.11 13.63 14.49
N HIS A 250 5.35 13.32 14.18
CA HIS A 250 6.04 13.66 12.94
C HIS A 250 5.89 12.51 11.95
N LEU A 251 5.50 12.82 10.71
CA LEU A 251 5.25 11.86 9.64
C LEU A 251 6.00 12.32 8.39
N ILE A 252 6.65 11.40 7.68
CA ILE A 252 7.29 11.73 6.40
C ILE A 252 6.26 12.13 5.32
N THR A 253 6.60 13.11 4.47
CA THR A 253 5.79 13.48 3.30
C THR A 253 6.21 12.68 2.05
N PRO A 254 5.48 12.77 0.92
CA PRO A 254 5.93 12.19 -0.35
C PRO A 254 7.26 12.76 -0.82
N LEU A 255 7.52 14.05 -0.57
CA LEU A 255 8.77 14.71 -0.94
C LEU A 255 9.93 14.17 -0.09
N GLY A 256 9.74 14.06 1.23
CA GLY A 256 10.73 13.44 2.12
C GLY A 256 11.00 11.99 1.74
N LEU A 257 9.95 11.24 1.40
CA LEU A 257 10.06 9.86 0.96
C LEU A 257 10.75 9.74 -0.40
N ALA A 258 10.47 10.66 -1.35
CA ALA A 258 11.16 10.72 -2.62
C ALA A 258 12.65 11.00 -2.42
N LEU A 259 13.03 11.89 -1.50
CA LEU A 259 14.43 12.16 -1.17
C LEU A 259 15.13 10.97 -0.52
N LEU A 260 14.46 10.21 0.34
CA LEU A 260 14.97 8.93 0.83
C LEU A 260 15.18 7.92 -0.31
N ARG A 261 14.40 8.02 -1.40
CA ARG A 261 14.44 7.12 -2.57
C ARG A 261 15.48 7.53 -3.62
N THR A 262 15.74 8.83 -3.84
CA THR A 262 16.65 9.31 -4.90
C THR A 262 18.10 8.86 -4.65
N GLY A 263 18.48 8.62 -3.41
CA GLY A 263 19.81 8.08 -3.11
C GLY A 263 19.99 6.60 -3.47
N ALA A 264 18.91 5.85 -3.72
CA ALA A 264 18.92 4.39 -3.91
C ALA A 264 18.91 3.93 -5.38
N GLN A 265 19.09 4.85 -6.34
CA GLN A 265 19.26 4.47 -7.74
C GLN A 265 20.71 4.05 -8.01
N PRO A 266 20.96 2.82 -8.51
CA PRO A 266 22.24 2.49 -9.09
C PRO A 266 22.47 3.43 -10.28
N GLN A 267 23.61 4.12 -10.29
CA GLN A 267 24.08 4.84 -11.47
C GLN A 267 24.28 3.81 -12.59
N ARG A 268 23.73 4.12 -13.77
CA ARG A 268 23.89 3.32 -15.00
C ARG A 268 25.33 3.29 -15.47
#